data_AF-A0A161I7G7-F1
#
_entry.id   AF-A0A161I7G7-F1
#
_cell.length_a   1.000
_cell.length_b   1.000
_cell.length_c   1.000
_cell.angle_alpha   90.00
_cell.angle_beta   90.00
_cell.angle_gamma   90.00
#
_symmetry.space_group_name_H-M   'P 1'
#
loop_
_entity.id
_entity.type
_entity.pdbx_description
1 polymer ?
#
loop_
_entity_poly.entity_id
_entity_poly.type
_entity_poly.pdbx_seq_one_letter_code
_entity_poly.pdbx_strand_id
1 'polypeptide(L)'
;MRQIFVTQEFTDMSPRHQEVEFALRRARSRADYEQELVDNELRLAIAGNGDFSVRQIATRLNIDPPTLWRRSGELAKEVARKHAKYSAQRSIEKKARFIEQARTVIQKCQVEDTEPTWKEIMQELDDPGVGLNPWKRSVIRELMAEAFSIGEASIGNGANGGLNEPW
;
A
#
# COMPACT_ATOMS: atom_id res chain seq x y z
N MET A 1 -9.18 20.75 -93.18
CA MET A 1 -9.34 21.37 -91.86
C MET A 1 -10.51 20.69 -91.16
N ARG A 2 -10.28 20.00 -90.04
CA ARG A 2 -11.35 19.40 -89.23
C ARG A 2 -11.63 20.34 -88.06
N GLN A 3 -12.75 21.04 -88.09
CA GLN A 3 -13.26 21.78 -86.93
C GLN A 3 -13.85 20.77 -85.95
N ILE A 4 -13.34 20.77 -84.71
CA ILE A 4 -13.89 20.01 -83.59
C ILE A 4 -14.85 20.95 -82.88
N PHE A 5 -16.16 20.67 -82.93
CA PHE A 5 -17.14 21.33 -82.09
C PHE A 5 -17.17 20.60 -80.74
N VAL A 6 -16.64 21.25 -79.70
CA VAL A 6 -16.75 20.76 -78.32
C VAL A 6 -18.12 21.12 -77.80
N THR A 7 -19.05 20.17 -77.78
CA THR A 7 -20.31 20.29 -77.03
C THR A 7 -20.00 19.94 -75.58
N GLN A 8 -19.84 20.95 -74.73
CA GLN A 8 -19.87 20.76 -73.28
C GLN A 8 -21.30 20.43 -72.87
N GLU A 9 -21.64 19.15 -72.88
CA GLU A 9 -22.83 18.66 -72.18
C GLU A 9 -22.49 18.59 -70.70
N PHE A 10 -22.98 19.56 -69.93
CA PHE A 10 -22.93 19.50 -68.47
C PHE A 10 -23.96 18.48 -68.01
N THR A 11 -23.49 17.27 -67.71
CA THR A 11 -24.29 16.24 -67.06
C THR A 11 -24.73 16.77 -65.69
N ASP A 12 -26.05 16.85 -65.53
CA ASP A 12 -26.82 17.16 -64.34
C ASP A 12 -26.03 17.06 -63.01
N MET A 13 -25.55 18.21 -62.52
CA MET A 13 -24.99 18.35 -61.17
C MET A 13 -26.10 18.67 -60.19
N SER A 14 -27.07 17.77 -60.07
CA SER A 14 -28.00 17.82 -58.94
C SER A 14 -27.19 17.51 -57.66
N PRO A 15 -27.07 18.46 -56.71
CA PRO A 15 -26.34 18.19 -55.48
C PRO A 15 -27.09 17.09 -54.72
N ARG A 16 -26.50 15.89 -54.66
CA ARG A 16 -26.95 14.85 -53.75
C ARG A 16 -26.78 15.38 -52.33
N HIS A 17 -27.88 15.89 -51.77
CA HIS A 17 -27.92 16.31 -50.38
C HIS A 17 -27.79 15.05 -49.52
N GLN A 18 -26.56 14.73 -49.12
CA GLN A 18 -26.29 13.68 -48.18
C GLN A 18 -26.43 14.31 -46.79
N GLU A 19 -27.52 13.99 -46.08
CA GLU A 19 -27.62 14.27 -44.65
C GLU A 19 -26.53 13.46 -43.95
N VAL A 20 -25.40 14.10 -43.68
CA VAL A 20 -24.36 13.56 -42.82
C VAL A 20 -24.72 13.99 -41.40
N GLU A 21 -25.24 13.06 -40.60
CA GLU A 21 -25.33 13.26 -39.16
C GLU A 21 -23.91 13.31 -38.58
N PHE A 22 -23.42 14.52 -38.36
CA PHE A 22 -22.21 14.70 -37.57
C PHE A 22 -22.55 14.44 -36.11
N ALA A 23 -22.03 13.35 -35.55
CA ALA A 23 -22.03 13.18 -34.11
C ALA A 23 -21.33 14.40 -33.48
N LEU A 24 -22.11 15.30 -32.88
CA LEU A 24 -21.64 16.52 -32.23
C LEU A 24 -20.73 16.15 -31.06
N ARG A 25 -19.44 15.95 -31.33
CA ARG A 25 -18.40 15.90 -30.30
C ARG A 25 -18.01 17.33 -30.01
N ARG A 26 -18.58 17.93 -28.96
CA ARG A 26 -18.07 19.20 -28.42
C ARG A 26 -16.60 19.02 -28.09
N ALA A 27 -15.76 19.92 -28.59
CA ALA A 27 -14.38 20.02 -28.15
C ALA A 27 -14.38 20.28 -26.63
N ARG A 28 -13.86 19.32 -25.87
CA ARG A 28 -13.73 19.44 -24.42
C ARG A 28 -12.46 20.23 -24.11
N SER A 29 -12.50 21.04 -23.05
CA SER A 29 -11.28 21.67 -22.57
C SER A 29 -10.33 20.57 -22.08
N ARG A 30 -9.02 20.76 -22.26
CA ARG A 30 -8.01 19.83 -21.74
C ARG A 30 -8.16 19.61 -20.22
N ALA A 31 -8.61 20.63 -19.50
CA ALA A 31 -8.85 20.58 -18.06
C ALA A 31 -9.96 19.59 -17.67
N ASP A 32 -11.05 19.51 -18.45
CA ASP A 32 -12.17 18.60 -18.15
C ASP A 32 -11.80 17.14 -18.42
N TYR A 33 -11.02 16.88 -19.48
CA TYR A 33 -10.50 15.54 -19.76
C TYR A 33 -9.54 15.05 -18.68
N GLU A 34 -8.69 15.95 -18.15
CA GLU A 34 -7.81 15.64 -17.02
C GLU A 34 -8.59 15.40 -15.72
N GLN A 35 -9.75 16.06 -15.52
CA GLN A 35 -10.60 15.86 -14.34
C GLN A 35 -11.31 14.49 -14.35
N GLU A 36 -11.88 14.08 -15.48
CA GLU A 36 -12.51 12.75 -15.60
C GLU A 36 -11.50 11.62 -15.37
N LEU A 37 -10.28 11.78 -15.87
CA LEU A 37 -9.19 10.83 -15.63
C LEU A 37 -8.87 10.71 -14.13
N VAL A 38 -8.75 11.85 -13.45
CA VAL A 38 -8.52 11.90 -12.00
C VAL A 38 -9.64 11.18 -11.23
N ASP A 39 -10.89 11.49 -11.54
CA ASP A 39 -12.05 10.89 -10.85
C ASP A 39 -12.15 9.39 -11.11
N ASN A 40 -11.84 8.94 -12.33
CA ASN A 40 -11.84 7.52 -12.68
C ASN A 40 -10.74 6.76 -11.91
N GLU A 41 -9.52 7.29 -11.83
CA GLU A 41 -8.45 6.67 -11.03
C GLU A 41 -8.80 6.60 -9.55
N LEU A 42 -9.40 7.66 -9.00
CA LEU A 42 -9.86 7.65 -7.60
C LEU A 42 -10.96 6.61 -7.39
N ARG A 43 -11.94 6.51 -8.29
CA ARG A 43 -13.00 5.49 -8.22
C ARG A 43 -12.44 4.07 -8.33
N LEU A 44 -11.45 3.83 -9.20
CA LEU A 44 -10.76 2.55 -9.31
C LEU A 44 -10.04 2.20 -8.01
N ALA A 45 -9.35 3.17 -7.39
CA ALA A 45 -8.70 2.97 -6.09
C ALA A 45 -9.71 2.69 -4.96
N ILE A 46 -10.89 3.35 -5.00
CA ILE A 46 -11.99 3.10 -4.07
C ILE A 46 -12.59 1.70 -4.29
N ALA A 47 -12.68 1.23 -5.53
CA ALA A 47 -13.16 -0.12 -5.85
C ALA A 47 -12.16 -1.22 -5.45
N GLY A 48 -10.86 -0.93 -5.52
CA GLY A 48 -9.76 -1.87 -5.21
C GLY A 48 -9.58 -2.17 -3.72
N ASN A 49 -8.42 -2.68 -3.32
CA ASN A 49 -8.17 -3.16 -1.94
C ASN A 49 -7.68 -2.08 -0.96
N GLY A 50 -7.52 -0.83 -1.42
CA GLY A 50 -6.96 0.26 -0.61
C GLY A 50 -5.43 0.24 -0.48
N ASP A 51 -4.75 -0.47 -1.38
CA ASP A 51 -3.30 -0.54 -1.49
C ASP A 51 -2.67 0.78 -1.95
N PHE A 52 -3.44 1.62 -2.65
CA PHE A 52 -2.99 2.92 -3.12
C PHE A 52 -3.41 4.06 -2.18
N SER A 53 -2.42 4.82 -1.74
CA SER A 53 -2.61 6.11 -1.08
C SER A 53 -2.92 7.20 -2.09
N VAL A 54 -3.57 8.27 -1.61
CA VAL A 54 -3.83 9.50 -2.40
C VAL A 54 -2.55 10.06 -3.02
N ARG A 55 -1.42 10.00 -2.31
CA ARG A 55 -0.11 10.44 -2.81
C ARG A 55 0.39 9.57 -3.96
N GLN A 56 0.25 8.25 -3.88
CA GLN A 56 0.67 7.33 -4.94
C GLN A 56 -0.17 7.53 -6.21
N ILE A 57 -1.48 7.75 -6.05
CA ILE A 57 -2.37 8.05 -7.19
C ILE A 57 -1.97 9.37 -7.83
N ALA A 58 -1.74 10.43 -7.04
CA ALA A 58 -1.27 11.71 -7.56
C ALA A 58 0.06 11.58 -8.34
N THR A 59 0.99 10.78 -7.81
CA THR A 59 2.28 10.49 -8.46
C THR A 59 2.08 9.79 -9.81
N ARG A 60 1.19 8.79 -9.88
CA ARG A 60 0.86 8.08 -11.13
C ARG A 60 0.24 8.99 -12.19
N LEU A 61 -0.61 9.90 -11.75
CA LEU A 61 -1.26 10.89 -12.59
C LEU A 61 -0.35 12.08 -12.93
N ASN A 62 0.89 12.09 -12.43
CA ASN A 62 1.84 13.19 -12.59
C ASN A 62 1.27 14.55 -12.16
N ILE A 63 0.53 14.56 -11.05
CA ILE A 63 -0.04 15.77 -10.45
C ILE A 63 0.36 15.88 -8.98
N ASP A 64 0.38 17.11 -8.49
CA ASP A 64 0.71 17.37 -7.09
C ASP A 64 -0.45 16.91 -6.17
N PRO A 65 -0.21 16.19 -5.06
CA PRO A 65 -1.27 15.72 -4.17
C PRO A 65 -2.25 16.83 -3.70
N PRO A 66 -1.84 18.06 -3.38
CA PRO A 66 -2.77 19.14 -3.05
C PRO A 66 -3.78 19.44 -4.18
N THR A 67 -3.37 19.30 -5.44
CA THR A 67 -4.24 19.50 -6.61
C THR A 67 -5.32 18.42 -6.65
N LEU A 68 -4.96 17.17 -6.36
CA LEU A 68 -5.90 16.04 -6.27
C LEU A 68 -6.96 16.27 -5.17
N TRP A 69 -6.53 16.76 -4.00
CA TRP A 69 -7.43 17.09 -2.89
C TRP A 69 -8.38 18.25 -3.21
N ARG A 70 -7.91 19.27 -3.94
CA ARG A 70 -8.73 20.44 -4.32
C ARG A 70 -9.77 20.07 -5.38
N ARG A 71 -9.39 19.24 -6.35
CA ARG A 71 -10.24 18.86 -7.48
C ARG A 71 -11.29 17.83 -7.10
N SER A 72 -10.91 16.81 -6.33
CA SER A 72 -11.76 15.63 -6.06
C SER A 72 -11.74 15.27 -4.58
N GLY A 73 -12.03 16.26 -3.73
CA GLY A 73 -11.86 16.15 -2.27
C GLY A 73 -12.61 14.98 -1.62
N GLU A 74 -13.88 14.76 -1.98
CA GLU A 74 -14.67 13.66 -1.40
C GLU A 74 -14.14 12.28 -1.79
N LEU A 75 -13.78 12.10 -3.07
CA LEU A 75 -13.18 10.85 -3.55
C LEU A 75 -11.80 10.61 -2.90
N ALA A 76 -10.98 11.67 -2.76
CA ALA A 76 -9.68 11.58 -2.11
C ALA A 76 -9.81 11.23 -0.62
N LYS A 77 -10.80 11.76 0.10
CA LYS A 77 -11.10 11.38 1.50
C LYS A 77 -11.44 9.90 1.60
N GLU A 78 -12.25 9.39 0.68
CA GLU A 78 -12.65 7.99 0.68
C GLU A 78 -11.47 7.05 0.43
N VAL A 79 -10.63 7.36 -0.56
CA VAL A 79 -9.37 6.65 -0.80
C VAL A 79 -8.49 6.67 0.45
N ALA A 80 -8.30 7.83 1.08
CA ALA A 80 -7.47 7.96 2.27
C ALA A 80 -7.99 7.09 3.42
N ARG A 81 -9.30 7.07 3.65
CA ARG A 81 -9.95 6.21 4.66
C ARG A 81 -9.73 4.73 4.35
N LYS A 82 -9.86 4.32 3.09
CA LYS A 82 -9.65 2.92 2.68
C LYS A 82 -8.19 2.50 2.86
N HIS A 83 -7.27 3.35 2.43
CA HIS A 83 -5.83 3.12 2.61
C HIS A 83 -5.43 3.07 4.09
N ALA A 84 -6.01 3.92 4.95
CA ALA A 84 -5.74 3.87 6.39
C ALA A 84 -6.14 2.52 7.00
N LYS A 85 -7.31 1.99 6.63
CA LYS A 85 -7.76 0.65 7.06
C LYS A 85 -6.82 -0.44 6.53
N TYR A 86 -6.49 -0.39 5.24
CA TYR A 86 -5.54 -1.34 4.64
C TYR A 86 -4.18 -1.33 5.33
N SER A 87 -3.62 -0.14 5.58
CA SER A 87 -2.33 0.02 6.25
C SER A 87 -2.36 -0.47 7.70
N ALA A 88 -3.46 -0.25 8.42
CA ALA A 88 -3.63 -0.77 9.78
C ALA A 88 -3.64 -2.30 9.77
N GLN A 89 -4.42 -2.91 8.87
CA GLN A 89 -4.49 -4.36 8.71
C GLN A 89 -3.12 -4.95 8.33
N ARG A 90 -2.42 -4.35 7.35
CA ARG A 90 -1.07 -4.76 6.97
C ARG A 90 -0.05 -4.64 8.10
N SER A 91 -0.19 -3.63 8.96
CA SER A 91 0.66 -3.49 10.14
C SER A 91 0.45 -4.64 11.12
N ILE A 92 -0.81 -5.02 11.38
CA ILE A 92 -1.15 -6.18 12.22
C ILE A 92 -0.59 -7.47 11.63
N GLU A 93 -0.79 -7.72 10.34
CA GLU A 93 -0.26 -8.89 9.63
C GLU A 93 1.27 -8.96 9.72
N LYS A 94 1.97 -7.84 9.52
CA LYS A 94 3.43 -7.78 9.65
C LYS A 94 3.89 -8.11 11.06
N LYS A 95 3.20 -7.61 12.08
CA LYS A 95 3.50 -7.94 13.48
C LYS A 95 3.27 -9.41 13.79
N ALA A 96 2.14 -9.96 13.35
CA ALA A 96 1.81 -11.37 13.53
C ALA A 96 2.86 -12.28 12.86
N ARG A 97 3.21 -11.98 11.60
CA ARG A 97 4.26 -12.70 10.87
C ARG A 97 5.61 -12.64 11.60
N PHE A 98 5.97 -11.48 12.13
CA PHE A 98 7.20 -11.34 12.91
C PHE A 98 7.19 -12.21 14.17
N ILE A 99 6.07 -12.23 14.90
CA ILE A 99 5.91 -13.08 16.09
C ILE A 99 6.05 -14.56 15.72
N GLU A 100 5.41 -15.00 14.64
CA GLU A 100 5.54 -16.39 14.16
C GLU A 100 6.97 -16.75 13.78
N GLN A 101 7.66 -15.88 13.03
CA GLN A 101 9.05 -16.08 12.66
C GLN A 101 9.95 -16.18 13.90
N ALA A 102 9.79 -15.27 14.87
CA ALA A 102 10.54 -15.30 16.12
C ALA A 102 10.27 -16.58 16.92
N ARG A 103 9.01 -17.03 16.98
CA ARG A 103 8.65 -18.32 17.61
C ARG A 103 9.33 -19.49 16.93
N THR A 104 9.33 -19.57 15.61
CA THR A 104 9.97 -20.66 14.87
C THR A 104 11.48 -20.71 15.15
N VAL A 105 12.14 -19.56 15.18
CA VAL A 105 13.59 -19.49 15.50
C VAL A 105 13.84 -19.98 16.93
N ILE A 106 13.07 -19.50 17.90
CA ILE A 106 13.26 -19.88 19.31
C ILE A 106 12.96 -21.36 19.55
N GLN A 107 11.89 -21.89 18.94
CA GLN A 107 11.55 -23.31 19.01
C GLN A 107 12.64 -24.20 18.41
N LYS A 108 13.27 -23.78 17.31
CA LYS A 108 14.40 -24.50 16.72
C LYS A 108 15.57 -24.60 17.72
N CYS A 109 15.91 -23.51 18.38
CA CYS A 109 16.96 -23.50 19.42
C CYS A 109 16.59 -24.33 20.65
N GLN A 110 15.30 -24.37 21.01
CA GLN A 110 14.81 -25.21 22.11
C GLN A 110 14.99 -26.71 21.82
N VAL A 111 14.75 -27.15 20.58
CA VAL A 111 14.99 -28.54 20.15
C VAL A 111 16.48 -28.90 20.20
N GLU A 112 17.36 -27.93 19.96
CA GLU A 112 18.81 -28.07 20.02
C GLU A 112 19.38 -27.94 21.46
N ASP A 113 18.50 -27.79 22.47
CA ASP A 113 18.81 -27.61 23.90
C ASP A 113 19.90 -26.55 24.17
N THR A 114 19.92 -25.52 23.31
CA THR A 114 20.91 -24.45 23.36
C THR A 114 20.18 -23.13 23.52
N GLU A 115 20.53 -22.37 24.56
CA GLU A 115 19.98 -21.02 24.76
C GLU A 115 20.56 -20.08 23.69
N PRO A 116 19.72 -19.49 22.81
CA PRO A 116 20.21 -18.71 21.70
C PRO A 116 20.71 -17.34 22.16
N THR A 117 21.89 -16.94 21.69
CA THR A 117 22.42 -15.59 21.91
C THR A 117 21.65 -14.59 21.05
N TRP A 118 21.53 -13.35 21.53
CA TRP A 118 20.88 -12.26 20.78
C TRP A 118 21.40 -12.10 19.33
N LYS A 119 22.70 -12.32 19.10
CA LYS A 119 23.31 -12.28 17.76
C LYS A 119 22.80 -13.38 16.83
N GLU A 120 22.59 -14.58 17.35
CA GLU A 120 22.12 -15.74 16.58
C GLU A 120 20.66 -15.54 16.18
N ILE A 121 19.83 -15.03 17.08
CA ILE A 121 18.43 -14.69 16.79
C ILE A 121 18.35 -13.61 15.70
N MET A 122 19.19 -12.58 15.78
CA MET A 122 19.23 -11.54 14.75
C MET A 122 19.68 -12.07 13.39
N GLN A 123 20.64 -12.99 13.37
CA GLN A 123 21.14 -13.61 12.15
C GLN A 123 20.07 -14.50 11.50
N GLU A 124 19.34 -15.28 12.29
CA GLU A 124 18.31 -16.19 11.78
C GLU A 124 17.04 -15.45 11.34
N LEU A 125 16.69 -14.33 11.99
CA LEU A 125 15.55 -13.49 11.61
C LEU A 125 15.80 -12.63 10.35
N ASP A 126 17.07 -12.42 9.98
CA ASP A 126 17.51 -11.59 8.84
C ASP A 126 16.80 -10.22 8.75
N ASP A 127 16.50 -9.62 9.92
CA ASP A 127 15.77 -8.36 10.03
C ASP A 127 16.62 -7.31 10.76
N PRO A 128 17.17 -6.31 10.03
CA PRO A 128 18.08 -5.32 10.60
C PRO A 128 17.40 -4.43 11.66
N GLY A 129 16.05 -4.40 11.68
CA GLY A 129 15.27 -3.63 12.64
C GLY A 129 15.09 -4.31 13.99
N VAL A 130 15.47 -5.58 14.14
CA VAL A 130 15.29 -6.34 15.40
C VAL A 130 16.07 -5.74 16.55
N GLY A 131 17.31 -5.30 16.31
CA GLY A 131 18.15 -4.67 17.33
C GLY A 131 17.72 -3.24 17.70
N LEU A 132 17.02 -2.54 16.79
CA LEU A 132 16.67 -1.13 16.94
C LEU A 132 15.25 -0.90 17.44
N ASN A 133 14.31 -1.77 17.08
CA ASN A 133 12.90 -1.58 17.40
C ASN A 133 12.58 -2.13 18.81
N PRO A 134 12.21 -1.27 19.79
CA PRO A 134 11.94 -1.71 21.16
C PRO A 134 10.85 -2.77 21.27
N TRP A 135 9.81 -2.70 20.42
CA TRP A 135 8.71 -3.67 20.40
C TRP A 135 9.17 -5.05 19.90
N LYS A 136 10.02 -5.10 18.87
CA LYS A 136 10.57 -6.39 18.40
C LYS A 136 11.44 -7.04 19.48
N ARG A 137 12.20 -6.23 20.22
CA ARG A 137 13.03 -6.69 21.33
C ARG A 137 12.21 -7.26 22.48
N SER A 138 11.10 -6.61 22.87
CA SER A 138 10.24 -7.13 23.93
C SER A 138 9.62 -8.47 23.54
N VAL A 139 9.12 -8.60 22.31
CA VAL A 139 8.55 -9.85 21.80
C VAL A 139 9.56 -10.99 21.86
N ILE A 140 10.80 -10.78 21.40
CA ILE A 140 11.83 -11.84 21.44
C ILE A 140 12.16 -12.22 22.89
N ARG A 141 12.31 -11.24 23.79
CA ARG A 141 12.58 -11.52 25.21
C ARG A 141 11.46 -12.31 25.87
N GLU A 142 10.20 -11.95 25.62
CA GLU A 142 9.04 -12.67 26.14
C GLU A 142 9.03 -14.12 25.65
N LEU A 143 9.26 -14.34 24.36
CA LEU A 143 9.31 -15.68 23.78
C LEU A 143 10.51 -16.51 24.29
N MET A 144 11.67 -15.89 24.48
CA MET A 144 12.83 -16.57 25.08
C MET A 144 12.54 -16.96 26.53
N ALA A 145 11.95 -16.04 27.31
CA ALA A 145 11.58 -16.31 28.70
C ALA A 145 10.53 -17.42 28.80
N GLU A 146 9.59 -17.51 27.86
CA GLU A 146 8.61 -18.59 27.79
C GLU A 146 9.25 -19.95 27.44
N ALA A 147 10.17 -19.98 26.47
CA ALA A 147 10.78 -21.22 25.99
C ALA A 147 11.87 -21.78 26.93
N PHE A 148 12.61 -20.91 27.61
CA PHE A 148 13.77 -21.26 28.44
C PHE A 148 13.55 -20.96 29.93
N SER A 149 12.32 -20.70 30.37
CA SER A 149 12.00 -20.65 31.81
C SER A 149 12.19 -22.02 32.45
N ILE A 150 13.37 -22.22 33.02
CA ILE A 150 13.68 -23.29 33.97
C ILE A 150 13.19 -22.83 35.35
N GLY A 151 12.02 -23.36 35.76
CA GLY A 151 11.63 -23.63 37.15
C GLY A 151 11.72 -22.51 38.21
N GLU A 152 10.68 -21.69 38.35
CA GLU A 152 10.27 -21.17 39.68
C GLU A 152 9.43 -22.23 40.44
N ALA A 153 9.99 -23.42 40.63
CA ALA A 153 9.45 -24.40 41.57
C ALA A 153 10.54 -24.80 42.57
N SER A 154 10.36 -24.41 43.83
CA SER A 154 11.13 -24.84 45.01
C SER A 154 12.44 -24.10 45.30
N ILE A 155 12.33 -22.85 45.78
CA ILE A 155 13.20 -22.40 46.90
C ILE A 155 12.29 -22.29 48.13
N GLY A 156 12.13 -23.41 48.82
CA GLY A 156 11.71 -23.40 50.21
C GLY A 156 12.80 -22.81 51.10
N ASN A 157 12.36 -22.04 52.10
CA ASN A 157 13.08 -21.63 53.31
C ASN A 157 14.36 -20.81 53.18
N GLY A 158 14.24 -19.54 53.61
CA GLY A 158 15.38 -18.73 54.01
C GLY A 158 14.95 -17.34 54.45
N ALA A 159 14.36 -17.24 55.63
CA ALA A 159 14.20 -15.96 56.32
C ALA A 159 15.55 -15.24 56.46
N ASN A 160 15.59 -13.96 56.07
CA ASN A 160 16.46 -12.85 56.49
C ASN A 160 16.55 -11.91 55.28
N GLY A 161 16.13 -10.66 55.33
CA GLY A 161 16.27 -9.72 56.42
C GLY A 161 17.12 -8.56 55.89
N GLY A 162 16.46 -7.44 55.58
CA GLY A 162 17.09 -6.13 55.67
C GLY A 162 17.67 -5.52 54.39
N LEU A 163 17.10 -4.34 54.10
CA LEU A 163 17.81 -3.08 53.86
C LEU A 163 18.28 -2.75 52.43
N ASN A 164 17.72 -1.63 51.95
CA ASN A 164 18.39 -0.47 51.34
C ASN A 164 19.30 -0.70 50.11
N GLU A 165 19.30 0.11 49.05
CA GLU A 165 18.57 1.31 48.61
C GLU A 165 19.15 1.60 47.19
N PRO A 166 18.99 2.79 46.58
CA PRO A 166 18.69 2.95 45.15
C PRO A 166 19.93 3.06 44.26
N TRP A 167 19.77 2.86 42.93
CA TRP A 167 20.10 3.77 41.82
C TRP A 167 19.54 3.18 40.52
#